data_AF-A0A0D2YAT9-F1
#
_entry.id   AF-A0A0D2YAT9-F1
#
_cell.length_a   1.000
_cell.length_b   1.000
_cell.length_c   1.000
_cell.angle_alpha   90.00
_cell.angle_beta   90.00
_cell.angle_gamma   90.00
#
_symmetry.space_group_name_H-M   'P 1'
#
loop_
_entity.id
_entity.type
_entity.pdbx_description
1 polymer ?
#
loop_
_entity_poly.entity_id
_entity_poly.type
_entity_poly.pdbx_seq_one_letter_code
_entity_poly.pdbx_strand_id
1 'polypeptide(L)'
;MTSCIKSQLKVWLNDQCKILNPGDYASLAPASQNSRAFVHHTDHFKGAIHAYQFIGDHTKIFGIITPAGFEHMFRGLGELYSGPMWPNADLERVAEKLNTGVANVMTEFDVITVPDHELVEPQAWRVSENQLPGSQKPYFLRNRTGPSAVLGGTAVRPYVTGAESGNRYSMATLEGSNQFETQVSLWRNSVPRRRPLLLCVGWIS
;
A
#
# COMPACT_ATOMS: atom_id res chain seq x y z
N MET A 1 0.35 -2.98 1.43
CA MET A 1 0.53 -1.51 1.32
C MET A 1 -0.71 -0.92 0.68
N THR A 2 -1.06 0.32 1.02
CA THR A 2 -2.33 0.93 0.58
C THR A 2 -2.16 2.43 0.35
N SER A 3 -2.60 2.93 -0.80
CA SER A 3 -2.75 4.36 -1.11
C SER A 3 -4.22 4.71 -1.27
N CYS A 4 -4.64 5.83 -0.71
CA CYS A 4 -5.96 6.40 -0.95
C CYS A 4 -5.95 7.21 -2.25
N ILE A 5 -6.86 6.92 -3.19
CA ILE A 5 -6.96 7.62 -4.48
C ILE A 5 -8.13 8.59 -4.49
N LYS A 6 -9.21 8.27 -3.77
CA LYS A 6 -10.42 9.09 -3.73
C LYS A 6 -11.07 9.03 -2.35
N SER A 7 -11.60 10.17 -1.90
CA SER A 7 -12.26 10.34 -0.60
C SER A 7 -11.35 9.97 0.58
N GLN A 8 -11.85 9.27 1.60
CA GLN A 8 -11.14 9.04 2.85
C GLN A 8 -11.13 7.58 3.28
N LEU A 9 -9.98 7.15 3.80
CA LEU A 9 -9.75 5.82 4.34
C LEU A 9 -9.16 5.96 5.75
N LYS A 10 -9.82 5.40 6.77
CA LYS A 10 -9.25 5.24 8.11
C LYS A 10 -8.36 4.00 8.09
N VAL A 11 -7.11 4.13 8.50
CA VAL A 11 -6.12 3.03 8.52
C VAL A 11 -5.50 2.92 9.89
N TRP A 12 -5.52 1.72 10.44
CA TRP A 12 -4.75 1.34 11.62
C TRP A 12 -3.50 0.60 11.18
N LEU A 13 -2.39 0.96 11.82
CA LEU A 13 -1.08 0.36 11.61
C LEU A 13 -0.38 0.27 12.95
N ASN A 14 -0.29 -0.95 13.50
CA ASN A 14 0.13 -1.22 14.86
C ASN A 14 -0.68 -0.37 15.86
N ASP A 15 0.00 0.47 16.64
CA ASP A 15 -0.50 1.38 17.68
C ASP A 15 -0.90 2.76 17.13
N GLN A 16 -0.98 2.92 15.81
CA GLN A 16 -1.27 4.18 15.15
C GLN A 16 -2.54 4.10 14.29
N CYS A 17 -3.28 5.21 14.23
CA CYS A 17 -4.42 5.37 13.32
C CYS A 17 -4.31 6.70 12.56
N LYS A 18 -4.55 6.67 11.24
CA LYS A 18 -4.60 7.86 10.38
C LYS A 18 -5.85 7.86 9.50
N ILE A 19 -6.32 9.06 9.19
CA ILE A 19 -7.23 9.29 8.05
C ILE A 19 -6.36 9.63 6.84
N LEU A 20 -6.38 8.75 5.84
CA LEU A 20 -5.72 8.92 4.55
C LEU A 20 -6.68 9.63 3.58
N ASN A 21 -6.23 10.77 3.08
CA ASN A 21 -6.83 11.52 1.98
C ASN A 21 -6.18 11.11 0.65
N PRO A 22 -6.69 11.57 -0.51
CA PRO A 22 -6.10 11.24 -1.79
C PRO A 22 -4.61 11.55 -1.88
N GLY A 23 -3.82 10.55 -2.25
CA GLY A 23 -2.36 10.56 -2.34
C GLY A 23 -1.62 10.27 -1.05
N ASP A 24 -2.30 10.17 0.10
CA ASP A 24 -1.70 9.65 1.33
C ASP A 24 -1.44 8.13 1.20
N TYR A 25 -0.44 7.65 1.92
CA TYR A 25 0.05 6.28 1.79
C TYR A 25 0.36 5.61 3.13
N ALA A 26 0.07 4.31 3.21
CA ALA A 26 0.44 3.44 4.32
C ALA A 26 1.22 2.23 3.80
N SER A 27 2.46 2.07 4.28
CA SER A 27 3.28 0.90 4.03
C SER A 27 3.09 -0.14 5.14
N LEU A 28 2.70 -1.33 4.73
CA LEU A 28 2.54 -2.49 5.59
C LEU A 28 3.80 -3.33 5.39
N ALA A 29 4.82 -3.15 6.22
CA ALA A 29 6.02 -3.97 6.11
C ALA A 29 5.68 -5.40 6.56
N PRO A 30 6.02 -6.44 5.75
CA PRO A 30 5.77 -7.82 6.14
C PRO A 30 6.64 -8.19 7.35
N ALA A 31 6.22 -9.25 8.06
CA ALA A 31 7.10 -9.92 9.02
C ALA A 31 8.40 -10.30 8.32
N SER A 32 9.55 -10.13 8.97
CA SER A 32 10.82 -10.48 8.33
C SER A 32 10.79 -11.95 7.89
N GLN A 33 11.19 -12.23 6.65
CA GLN A 33 11.13 -13.58 6.07
C GLN A 33 11.98 -14.64 6.82
N ASN A 34 12.79 -14.19 7.78
CA ASN A 34 13.55 -15.04 8.69
C ASN A 34 12.68 -15.61 9.84
N SER A 35 11.38 -15.29 9.85
CA SER A 35 10.42 -15.73 10.86
C SER A 35 9.40 -16.74 10.30
N ARG A 36 9.87 -17.74 9.53
CA ARG A 36 9.14 -19.02 9.33
C ARG A 36 9.02 -19.81 10.65
N ALA A 37 8.65 -19.14 11.73
CA ALA A 37 8.15 -19.80 12.92
C ALA A 37 6.74 -20.27 12.57
N PHE A 38 6.57 -21.59 12.49
CA PHE A 38 5.27 -22.22 12.52
C PHE A 38 4.46 -21.59 13.66
N VAL A 39 3.35 -20.92 13.30
CA VAL A 39 2.53 -20.14 14.22
C VAL A 39 1.72 -21.12 15.08
N HIS A 40 2.24 -21.44 16.26
CA HIS A 40 1.47 -22.08 17.33
C HIS A 40 1.30 -21.18 18.56
N HIS A 41 1.75 -19.92 18.53
CA HIS A 41 1.52 -18.95 19.60
C HIS A 41 1.48 -17.52 19.05
N THR A 42 0.50 -16.74 19.49
CA THR A 42 0.23 -15.32 19.15
C THR A 42 1.34 -14.34 19.53
N ASP A 43 2.34 -14.80 20.29
CA ASP A 43 3.27 -13.92 21.00
C ASP A 43 4.53 -13.58 20.18
N HIS A 44 4.59 -14.03 18.91
CA HIS A 44 5.75 -13.87 18.01
C HIS A 44 5.41 -13.39 16.60
N PHE A 45 4.21 -12.84 16.36
CA PHE A 45 3.90 -12.22 15.07
C PHE A 45 4.79 -11.00 14.85
N LYS A 46 5.72 -11.08 13.87
CA LYS A 46 6.65 -9.99 13.54
C LYS A 46 6.17 -9.08 12.41
N GLY A 47 4.93 -9.24 11.97
CA GLY A 47 4.33 -8.44 10.90
C GLY A 47 3.62 -7.20 11.40
N ALA A 48 3.35 -6.26 10.51
CA ALA A 48 2.53 -5.11 10.83
C ALA A 48 1.07 -5.54 11.05
N ILE A 49 0.53 -5.28 12.24
CA ILE A 49 -0.91 -5.43 12.49
C ILE A 49 -1.60 -4.25 11.82
N HIS A 50 -2.63 -4.51 11.02
CA HIS A 50 -3.30 -3.46 10.27
C HIS A 50 -4.77 -3.76 10.03
N ALA A 51 -5.54 -2.70 9.93
CA ALA A 51 -6.95 -2.71 9.54
C ALA A 51 -7.27 -1.43 8.77
N TYR A 52 -8.38 -1.42 8.05
CA TYR A 52 -8.87 -0.21 7.41
C TYR A 52 -10.39 -0.15 7.41
N GLN A 53 -10.92 1.06 7.36
CA GLN A 53 -12.34 1.35 7.27
C GLN A 53 -12.56 2.45 6.23
N PHE A 54 -13.49 2.20 5.30
CA PHE A 54 -13.96 3.22 4.36
C PHE A 54 -14.89 4.17 5.13
N ILE A 55 -14.52 5.46 5.18
CA ILE A 55 -15.29 6.49 5.92
C ILE A 55 -15.85 7.58 5.01
N GLY A 56 -15.58 7.51 3.71
CA GLY A 56 -16.15 8.41 2.72
C GLY A 56 -17.16 7.71 1.82
N ASP A 57 -18.12 8.48 1.30
CA ASP A 57 -19.23 7.96 0.47
C ASP A 57 -18.75 7.23 -0.80
N HIS A 58 -17.58 7.61 -1.31
CA HIS A 58 -16.98 7.03 -2.50
C HIS A 58 -15.46 6.97 -2.35
N THR A 59 -14.99 5.98 -1.59
CA THR A 59 -13.56 5.77 -1.39
C THR A 59 -12.99 4.79 -2.42
N LYS A 60 -11.84 5.16 -3.01
CA LYS A 60 -11.06 4.27 -3.87
C LYS A 60 -9.66 4.12 -3.30
N ILE A 61 -9.18 2.89 -3.24
CA ILE A 61 -7.83 2.58 -2.78
C ILE A 61 -7.07 1.83 -3.87
N PHE A 62 -5.75 1.94 -3.85
CA PHE A 62 -4.86 1.12 -4.62
C PHE A 62 -3.87 0.46 -3.69
N GLY A 63 -3.87 -0.87 -3.73
CA GLY A 63 -2.96 -1.70 -2.96
C GLY A 63 -2.07 -2.49 -3.91
N ILE A 64 -0.79 -2.53 -3.59
CA ILE A 64 0.13 -3.51 -4.17
C ILE A 64 0.43 -4.52 -3.06
N ILE A 65 0.53 -5.79 -3.40
CA ILE A 65 0.90 -6.85 -2.47
C ILE A 65 2.00 -7.67 -3.14
N THR A 66 3.06 -7.95 -2.39
CA THR A 66 4.25 -8.66 -2.90
C THR A 66 4.64 -9.77 -1.93
N PRO A 67 4.90 -10.99 -2.40
CA PRO A 67 4.83 -11.44 -3.80
C PRO A 67 3.38 -11.51 -4.33
N ALA A 68 3.23 -11.77 -5.63
CA ALA A 68 1.92 -11.96 -6.26
C ALA A 68 1.21 -13.23 -5.72
N GLY A 69 -0.10 -13.34 -5.94
CA GLY A 69 -0.92 -14.49 -5.55
C GLY A 69 -1.94 -14.14 -4.47
N PHE A 70 -1.78 -13.03 -3.74
CA PHE A 70 -2.77 -12.61 -2.74
C PHE A 70 -4.15 -12.30 -3.36
N GLU A 71 -4.19 -11.97 -4.66
CA GLU A 71 -5.43 -11.78 -5.39
C GLU A 71 -6.33 -13.02 -5.47
N HIS A 72 -5.77 -14.22 -5.28
CA HIS A 72 -6.55 -15.45 -5.21
C HIS A 72 -7.51 -15.46 -4.01
N MET A 73 -7.14 -14.80 -2.90
CA MET A 73 -8.04 -14.58 -1.77
C MET A 73 -9.29 -13.79 -2.22
N PHE A 74 -9.11 -12.68 -2.95
CA PHE A 74 -10.24 -11.90 -3.45
C PHE A 74 -11.09 -12.67 -4.46
N ARG A 75 -10.49 -13.59 -5.24
CA ARG A 75 -11.25 -14.48 -6.14
C ARG A 75 -12.04 -15.54 -5.39
N GLY A 76 -11.51 -16.06 -4.27
CA GLY A 76 -12.19 -17.05 -3.44
C GLY A 76 -13.29 -16.47 -2.57
N LEU A 77 -13.11 -15.23 -2.07
CA LEU A 77 -14.08 -14.54 -1.22
C LEU A 77 -15.13 -13.74 -2.02
N GLY A 78 -14.74 -13.25 -3.19
CA GLY A 78 -15.55 -12.37 -4.02
C GLY A 78 -16.59 -13.10 -4.87
N GLU A 79 -17.56 -12.34 -5.37
CA GLU A 79 -18.44 -12.76 -6.45
C GLU A 79 -18.04 -12.02 -7.73
N LEU A 80 -18.26 -12.66 -8.89
CA LEU A 80 -18.14 -11.96 -10.17
C LEU A 80 -19.12 -10.79 -10.20
N TYR A 81 -18.62 -9.61 -10.55
CA TYR A 81 -19.40 -8.39 -10.59
C TYR A 81 -19.12 -7.62 -11.88
N SER A 82 -20.17 -7.29 -12.63
CA SER A 82 -20.09 -6.59 -13.92
C SER A 82 -20.74 -5.21 -13.92
N GLY A 83 -21.14 -4.71 -12.74
CA GLY A 83 -21.75 -3.40 -12.61
C GLY A 83 -20.72 -2.27 -12.65
N PRO A 84 -21.16 -1.03 -12.95
CA PRO A 84 -20.27 0.13 -13.11
C PRO A 84 -19.78 0.72 -11.77
N MET A 85 -20.43 0.39 -10.65
CA MET A 85 -20.14 0.87 -9.29
C MET A 85 -20.42 -0.25 -8.30
N TRP A 86 -19.80 -0.29 -7.12
CA TRP A 86 -20.18 -1.26 -6.10
C TRP A 86 -21.67 -1.13 -5.75
N PRO A 87 -22.36 -2.27 -5.50
CA PRO A 87 -23.75 -2.23 -5.05
C PRO A 87 -23.84 -1.60 -3.66
N ASN A 88 -25.03 -1.16 -3.28
CA ASN A 88 -25.32 -0.84 -1.88
C ASN A 88 -25.00 -2.08 -1.02
N ALA A 89 -24.29 -1.87 0.08
CA ALA A 89 -23.83 -2.96 0.91
C ALA A 89 -25.01 -3.63 1.62
N ASP A 90 -25.20 -4.92 1.37
CA ASP A 90 -25.98 -5.81 2.24
C ASP A 90 -25.03 -6.34 3.33
N LEU A 91 -25.03 -5.66 4.47
CA LEU A 91 -24.12 -5.95 5.57
C LEU A 91 -24.38 -7.32 6.22
N GLU A 92 -25.62 -7.81 6.20
CA GLU A 92 -25.97 -9.13 6.73
C GLU A 92 -25.37 -10.23 5.85
N ARG A 93 -25.51 -10.09 4.52
CA ARG A 93 -24.90 -11.02 3.55
C ARG A 93 -23.37 -11.01 3.63
N VAL A 94 -22.76 -9.85 3.88
CA VAL A 94 -21.31 -9.75 4.08
C VAL A 94 -20.87 -10.45 5.37
N ALA A 95 -21.59 -10.24 6.47
CA ALA A 95 -21.30 -10.88 7.75
C ALA A 95 -21.47 -12.41 7.70
N GLU A 96 -22.55 -12.90 7.07
CA GLU A 96 -22.78 -14.34 6.87
C GLU A 96 -21.62 -14.98 6.12
N LYS A 97 -21.22 -14.38 4.98
CA LYS A 97 -20.08 -14.86 4.20
C LYS A 97 -18.79 -14.91 5.01
N LEU A 98 -18.49 -13.86 5.76
CA LEU A 98 -17.31 -13.78 6.63
C LEU A 98 -17.32 -14.91 7.69
N ASN A 99 -18.49 -15.32 8.17
CA ASN A 99 -18.61 -16.34 9.21
C ASN A 99 -18.57 -17.80 8.67
N THR A 100 -19.01 -18.05 7.43
CA THR A 100 -19.24 -19.43 6.94
C THR A 100 -18.07 -20.09 6.21
N GLY A 101 -16.97 -19.39 5.92
CA GLY A 101 -15.86 -20.01 5.17
C GLY A 101 -14.56 -19.22 5.09
N VAL A 102 -14.50 -18.04 5.70
CA VAL A 102 -13.38 -17.12 5.51
C VAL A 102 -12.16 -17.50 6.34
N ALA A 103 -12.33 -18.15 7.48
CA ALA A 103 -11.20 -18.59 8.32
C ALA A 103 -10.26 -19.56 7.58
N ASN A 104 -10.80 -20.49 6.79
CA ASN A 104 -10.02 -21.45 6.01
C ASN A 104 -9.28 -20.78 4.85
N VAL A 105 -9.96 -19.89 4.12
CA VAL A 105 -9.39 -19.12 2.99
C VAL A 105 -8.34 -18.11 3.48
N MET A 106 -8.61 -17.39 4.58
CA MET A 106 -7.68 -16.42 5.17
C MET A 106 -6.37 -17.08 5.60
N THR A 107 -6.44 -18.25 6.24
CA THR A 107 -5.26 -18.98 6.68
C THR A 107 -4.40 -19.45 5.49
N GLU A 108 -5.03 -19.87 4.38
CA GLU A 108 -4.33 -20.28 3.15
C GLU A 108 -3.56 -19.11 2.50
N PHE A 109 -4.05 -17.87 2.66
CA PHE A 109 -3.50 -16.67 2.03
C PHE A 109 -2.73 -15.75 2.99
N ASP A 110 -2.16 -16.28 4.08
CA ASP A 110 -1.30 -15.53 5.03
C ASP A 110 -2.03 -14.37 5.73
N VAL A 111 -3.33 -14.51 5.97
CA VAL A 111 -4.13 -13.56 6.76
C VAL A 111 -4.29 -14.11 8.18
N ILE A 112 -3.57 -13.50 9.12
CA ILE A 112 -3.63 -13.83 10.54
C ILE A 112 -4.51 -12.80 11.25
N THR A 113 -5.64 -13.25 11.80
CA THR A 113 -6.55 -12.40 12.57
C THR A 113 -6.00 -12.15 13.97
N VAL A 114 -6.03 -10.89 14.42
CA VAL A 114 -5.62 -10.49 15.78
C VAL A 114 -6.81 -9.79 16.46
N PRO A 115 -7.78 -10.56 17.01
CA PRO A 115 -9.05 -10.02 17.49
C PRO A 115 -8.90 -9.11 18.71
N ASP A 116 -7.89 -9.36 19.55
CA ASP A 116 -7.65 -8.61 20.78
C ASP A 116 -6.76 -7.36 20.58
N HIS A 117 -6.43 -7.00 19.33
CA HIS A 117 -5.65 -5.80 19.06
C HIS A 117 -6.49 -4.53 19.23
N GLU A 118 -6.05 -3.64 20.14
CA GLU A 118 -6.77 -2.40 20.43
C GLU A 118 -6.66 -1.41 19.25
N LEU A 119 -7.82 -1.01 18.72
CA LEU A 119 -7.92 0.00 17.68
C LEU A 119 -8.00 1.40 18.30
N VAL A 120 -6.98 2.22 18.07
CA VAL A 120 -6.89 3.59 18.60
C VAL A 120 -7.62 4.61 17.72
N GLU A 121 -7.96 5.78 18.29
CA GLU A 121 -8.52 6.90 17.52
C GLU A 121 -7.52 7.55 16.55
N PRO A 122 -7.98 8.20 15.45
CA PRO A 122 -7.12 8.92 14.53
C PRO A 122 -6.22 9.93 15.23
N GLN A 123 -4.93 9.80 14.99
CA GLN A 123 -3.92 10.72 15.50
C GLN A 123 -3.57 11.76 14.43
N ALA A 124 -3.25 12.98 14.86
CA ALA A 124 -2.73 14.01 13.97
C ALA A 124 -1.46 13.56 13.25
N TRP A 125 -1.24 14.05 12.03
CA TRP A 125 -0.01 13.78 11.27
C TRP A 125 1.22 14.35 11.99
N ARG A 126 2.26 13.52 12.16
CA ARG A 126 3.54 13.89 12.74
C ARG A 126 4.45 14.48 11.66
N VAL A 127 5.35 15.38 12.06
CA VAL A 127 6.33 15.98 11.12
C VAL A 127 7.18 14.90 10.45
N SER A 128 7.53 13.82 11.17
CA SER A 128 8.34 12.71 10.64
C SER A 128 7.65 11.88 9.54
N GLU A 129 6.33 12.00 9.36
CA GLU A 129 5.55 11.27 8.35
C GLU A 129 5.65 11.94 6.95
N ASN A 130 6.80 12.58 6.71
CA ASN A 130 7.23 13.21 5.47
C ASN A 130 8.55 12.61 4.95
N GLN A 131 8.99 11.49 5.52
CA GLN A 131 10.26 10.84 5.20
C GLN A 131 10.05 9.34 4.99
N LEU A 132 10.87 8.77 4.10
CA LEU A 132 10.95 7.32 3.96
C LEU A 132 11.84 6.74 5.07
N PRO A 133 11.51 5.57 5.63
CA PRO A 133 12.27 4.95 6.71
C PRO A 133 13.74 4.60 6.44
N GLY A 134 14.12 4.42 5.19
CA GLY A 134 15.40 3.81 4.80
C GLY A 134 15.54 2.32 5.16
N SER A 135 14.44 1.65 5.50
CA SER A 135 14.41 0.26 5.97
C SER A 135 13.02 -0.36 5.87
N GLN A 136 12.93 -1.70 5.92
CA GLN A 136 11.66 -2.42 5.91
C GLN A 136 10.92 -2.32 7.25
N LYS A 137 10.22 -1.22 7.49
CA LYS A 137 9.34 -1.03 8.64
C LYS A 137 8.01 -0.42 8.24
N PRO A 138 6.94 -0.55 9.05
CA PRO A 138 5.66 0.08 8.76
C PRO A 138 5.77 1.62 8.87
N TYR A 139 5.05 2.35 8.02
CA TYR A 139 5.00 3.82 8.08
C TYR A 139 3.79 4.38 7.33
N PHE A 140 3.44 5.62 7.70
CA PHE A 140 2.60 6.48 6.89
C PHE A 140 3.46 7.51 6.15
N LEU A 141 3.01 7.91 4.96
CA LEU A 141 3.59 9.01 4.21
C LEU A 141 2.47 9.95 3.76
N ARG A 142 2.53 11.20 4.22
CA ARG A 142 1.55 12.21 3.83
C ARG A 142 1.78 12.64 2.39
N ASN A 143 0.69 12.88 1.68
CA ASN A 143 0.71 13.25 0.27
C ASN A 143 1.61 14.46 0.03
N ARG A 144 2.49 14.37 -0.99
CA ARG A 144 3.40 15.44 -1.43
C ARG A 144 4.37 16.00 -0.37
N THR A 145 4.50 15.38 0.81
CA THR A 145 5.48 15.83 1.83
C THR A 145 6.77 15.00 1.84
N GLY A 146 6.73 13.80 1.24
CA GLY A 146 7.86 12.89 1.09
C GLY A 146 9.04 13.44 0.28
N PRO A 147 10.12 12.64 0.14
CA PRO A 147 11.22 12.96 -0.77
C PRO A 147 10.71 13.25 -2.17
N SER A 148 11.38 14.17 -2.87
CA SER A 148 11.05 14.48 -4.25
C SER A 148 12.24 14.97 -5.04
N ALA A 149 12.27 14.61 -6.32
CA ALA A 149 13.27 15.06 -7.27
C ALA A 149 12.62 15.49 -8.57
N VAL A 150 13.30 16.33 -9.35
CA VAL A 150 12.93 16.61 -10.74
C VAL A 150 13.92 15.90 -11.65
N LEU A 151 13.40 15.06 -12.54
CA LEU A 151 14.19 14.34 -13.53
C LEU A 151 13.58 14.58 -14.92
N GLY A 152 14.34 15.23 -15.81
CA GLY A 152 13.89 15.50 -17.18
C GLY A 152 12.56 16.27 -17.23
N GLY A 153 12.39 17.28 -16.36
CA GLY A 153 11.15 18.06 -16.25
C GLY A 153 9.97 17.33 -15.59
N THR A 154 10.17 16.09 -15.11
CA THR A 154 9.16 15.31 -14.39
C THR A 154 9.44 15.34 -12.89
N ALA A 155 8.47 15.73 -12.08
CA ALA A 155 8.54 15.58 -10.64
C ALA A 155 8.30 14.11 -10.27
N VAL A 156 9.27 13.52 -9.57
CA VAL A 156 9.24 12.13 -9.10
C VAL A 156 9.13 12.14 -7.58
N ARG A 157 8.10 11.47 -7.05
CA ARG A 157 7.85 11.38 -5.60
C ARG A 157 7.77 9.92 -5.17
N PRO A 158 8.86 9.34 -4.65
CA PRO A 158 8.85 7.97 -4.18
C PRO A 158 7.96 7.80 -2.95
N TYR A 159 7.10 6.78 -3.02
CA TYR A 159 6.39 6.22 -1.88
C TYR A 159 7.16 5.05 -1.27
N VAL A 160 7.89 4.28 -2.10
CA VAL A 160 8.67 3.11 -1.69
C VAL A 160 9.94 3.02 -2.55
N THR A 161 11.10 2.84 -1.91
CA THR A 161 12.35 2.50 -2.59
C THR A 161 12.74 1.04 -2.33
N GLY A 162 13.90 0.62 -2.85
CA GLY A 162 14.48 -0.68 -2.53
C GLY A 162 14.70 -0.89 -1.02
N ALA A 163 14.99 0.18 -0.26
CA ALA A 163 15.22 0.08 1.17
C ALA A 163 13.96 -0.35 1.94
N GLU A 164 12.81 0.26 1.62
CA GLU A 164 11.52 -0.06 2.25
C GLU A 164 10.92 -1.38 1.76
N SER A 165 11.22 -1.77 0.52
CA SER A 165 10.68 -3.01 -0.07
C SER A 165 11.57 -4.23 0.12
N GLY A 166 12.79 -4.09 0.66
CA GLY A 166 13.78 -5.17 0.65
C GLY A 166 14.20 -5.55 -0.76
N ASN A 167 14.38 -4.54 -1.63
CA ASN A 167 14.73 -4.64 -3.05
C ASN A 167 13.74 -5.44 -3.93
N ARG A 168 12.48 -5.60 -3.47
CA ARG A 168 11.45 -6.34 -4.23
C ARG A 168 10.73 -5.47 -5.26
N TYR A 169 10.53 -4.19 -4.97
CA TYR A 169 9.86 -3.25 -5.87
C TYR A 169 10.19 -1.79 -5.50
N SER A 170 9.81 -0.86 -6.37
CA SER A 170 9.77 0.57 -6.07
C SER A 170 8.43 1.14 -6.54
N MET A 171 7.99 2.21 -5.88
CA MET A 171 6.74 2.89 -6.22
C MET A 171 6.93 4.39 -6.06
N ALA A 172 6.51 5.15 -7.06
CA ALA A 172 6.56 6.61 -7.07
C ALA A 172 5.40 7.17 -7.89
N THR A 173 4.98 8.40 -7.59
CA THR A 173 4.22 9.18 -8.57
C THR A 173 5.17 9.93 -9.50
N LEU A 174 4.72 10.08 -10.74
CA LEU A 174 5.38 10.85 -11.78
C LEU A 174 4.41 11.94 -12.21
N GLU A 175 4.79 13.19 -11.99
CA GLU A 175 4.00 14.36 -12.35
C GLU A 175 4.78 15.15 -13.40
N GLY A 176 4.31 15.12 -14.64
CA GLY A 176 4.89 15.84 -15.77
C GLY A 176 4.06 17.07 -16.15
N SER A 177 4.71 18.02 -16.82
CA SER A 177 4.05 19.15 -17.47
C SER A 177 3.87 18.86 -18.97
N ASN A 178 2.85 19.44 -19.59
CA ASN A 178 2.75 19.52 -21.05
C ASN A 178 3.73 20.55 -21.64
N GLN A 179 4.38 21.37 -20.80
CA GLN A 179 5.49 22.23 -21.16
C GLN A 179 6.80 21.44 -21.02
N PHE A 180 7.14 20.67 -22.05
CA PHE A 180 8.45 20.04 -22.14
C PHE A 180 9.45 21.10 -22.60
N GLU A 181 10.17 21.71 -21.66
CA GLU A 181 11.45 22.30 -22.02
C GLU A 181 12.41 21.12 -22.22
N THR A 182 12.95 20.99 -23.43
CA THR A 182 13.90 19.93 -23.78
C THR A 182 15.17 20.15 -22.96
N GLN A 183 15.18 19.67 -21.72
CA GLN A 183 16.37 19.65 -20.89
C GLN A 183 17.23 18.50 -21.44
N VAL A 184 17.99 18.81 -22.49
CA VAL A 184 19.08 17.97 -22.98
C VAL A 184 19.98 17.71 -21.78
N SER A 185 19.94 16.48 -21.26
CA SER A 185 20.91 16.08 -20.26
C SER A 185 22.28 16.13 -20.94
N LEU A 186 23.11 17.09 -20.55
CA LEU A 186 24.54 17.08 -20.85
C LEU A 186 25.22 15.99 -20.00
N TRP A 187 24.72 14.75 -20.06
CA TRP A 187 25.43 13.58 -19.56
C TRP A 187 26.36 13.09 -20.67
N ARG A 188 27.40 13.89 -20.95
CA ARG A 188 28.53 13.47 -21.78
C ARG A 188 29.37 12.50 -20.96
N ASN A 189 29.32 11.23 -21.33
CA ASN A 189 30.29 10.16 -21.10
C ASN A 189 30.79 9.96 -19.66
N SER A 190 30.34 8.88 -18.99
CA SER A 190 31.19 7.82 -18.39
C SER A 190 30.52 7.03 -17.24
N VAL A 191 29.58 6.12 -17.50
CA VAL A 191 29.30 5.00 -16.56
C VAL A 191 28.84 3.74 -17.32
N PRO A 192 29.32 2.52 -16.99
CA PRO A 192 29.02 1.29 -17.74
C PRO A 192 27.59 0.80 -17.55
N ARG A 193 27.04 0.19 -18.61
CA ARG A 193 25.70 -0.40 -18.70
C ARG A 193 25.36 -1.27 -17.48
N ARG A 194 24.34 -0.87 -16.70
CA ARG A 194 23.54 -1.79 -15.87
C ARG A 194 22.08 -1.74 -16.29
N ARG A 195 21.41 -2.89 -16.09
CA ARG A 195 20.18 -3.38 -16.73
C ARG A 195 18.99 -2.40 -16.65
N PRO A 196 18.05 -2.44 -17.63
CA PRO A 196 16.97 -1.48 -17.73
C PRO A 196 16.02 -1.58 -16.53
N LEU A 197 15.71 -0.42 -15.94
CA LEU A 197 14.60 -0.23 -15.02
C LEU A 197 13.31 -0.35 -15.84
N LEU A 198 12.45 -1.33 -15.53
CA LEU A 198 11.14 -1.45 -16.16
C LEU A 198 10.22 -0.35 -15.58
N LEU A 199 9.91 0.65 -16.40
CA LEU A 199 8.96 1.71 -16.09
C LEU A 199 7.56 1.23 -16.51
N CYS A 200 6.74 0.74 -15.57
CA CYS A 200 5.32 0.51 -15.85
C CYS A 200 4.57 1.85 -15.82
N VAL A 201 4.34 2.44 -16.99
CA VAL A 201 3.44 3.59 -17.17
C VAL A 201 2.07 3.04 -17.56
N GLY A 202 1.15 2.99 -16.61
CA GLY A 202 -0.26 2.70 -16.89
C GLY A 202 -0.96 3.97 -17.35
N TRP A 203 -1.32 4.03 -18.63
CA TRP A 203 -2.25 5.04 -19.15
C TRP A 203 -3.68 4.58 -18.83
N ILE A 204 -4.45 5.40 -18.12
CA ILE A 204 -5.90 5.21 -17.99
C ILE A 204 -6.54 6.12 -19.04
N SER A 205 -7.27 5.50 -19.98
CA SER A 205 -8.20 6.17 -20.90
C SER A 205 -9.57 6.31 -20.23
#